data_AF-A0A813NYL1-F1
#
_entry.id   AF-A0A813NYL1-F1
#
_cell.length_a   1.000
_cell.length_b   1.000
_cell.length_c   1.000
_cell.angle_alpha   90.00
_cell.angle_beta   90.00
_cell.angle_gamma   90.00
#
_symmetry.space_group_name_H-M   'P 1'
#
loop_
_entity.id
_entity.type
_entity.pdbx_description
1 polymer ?
#
loop_
_entity_poly.entity_id
_entity_poly.type
_entity_poly.pdbx_seq_one_letter_code
_entity_poly.pdbx_strand_id
1 'polypeptide(L)'
;MVVFKAVWKRNFDSIGFIVCITFTFAAILALTLDNPKILLLEKSLITGALAIIFGITLIPFRCGLGQYRWRPIVYYFYHDLVPVSRTEFGLLDSMFDDDQYTELRDENRKQDVPDPKEVAQVYAWIYDHCSSFRISCYLMTGVWAVGFCIECIVRYILIASHFTVNEVFLYGKISFIIIIIICATLQICCVVYERKHILAHIEHWKMENLSVPQSHPSLSTIPTQVTGEE
;
A
#
# COMPACT_ATOMS: atom_id res chain seq x y z
N MET A 1 25.72 2.51 -2.68
CA MET A 1 25.27 3.33 -3.83
C MET A 1 23.73 3.36 -4.00
N VAL A 2 23.00 2.32 -3.58
CA VAL A 2 21.51 2.28 -3.62
C VAL A 2 20.88 3.03 -2.43
N VAL A 3 21.39 2.83 -1.20
CA VAL A 3 20.89 3.52 0.01
C VAL A 3 21.02 5.04 -0.10
N PHE A 4 22.13 5.53 -0.67
CA PHE A 4 22.37 6.97 -0.85
C PHE A 4 21.43 7.60 -1.89
N LYS A 5 21.04 6.85 -2.96
CA LYS A 5 20.05 7.32 -3.94
C LYS A 5 18.62 7.23 -3.39
N ALA A 6 18.28 6.21 -2.60
CA ALA A 6 16.97 6.07 -1.98
C ALA A 6 16.67 7.19 -0.97
N VAL A 7 17.67 7.57 -0.18
CA VAL A 7 17.55 8.66 0.81
C VAL A 7 17.52 10.04 0.14
N TRP A 8 18.24 10.24 -0.98
CA TRP A 8 18.35 11.56 -1.61
C TRP A 8 17.21 11.87 -2.59
N LYS A 9 16.66 10.87 -3.30
CA LYS A 9 15.66 11.11 -4.37
C LYS A 9 14.19 11.08 -3.91
N ARG A 10 13.92 10.90 -2.62
CA ARG A 10 12.57 11.01 -2.01
C ARG A 10 11.50 10.08 -2.60
N ASN A 11 11.90 9.05 -3.36
CA ASN A 11 11.06 7.91 -3.74
C ASN A 11 11.49 6.73 -2.87
N PHE A 12 10.69 6.41 -1.86
CA PHE A 12 10.95 5.32 -0.94
C PHE A 12 10.60 3.99 -1.63
N ASP A 13 11.59 3.36 -2.27
CA ASP A 13 11.49 2.00 -2.81
C ASP A 13 11.43 1.00 -1.65
N SER A 14 10.21 0.64 -1.26
CA SER A 14 9.95 -0.21 -0.09
C SER A 14 10.47 -1.62 -0.31
N ILE A 15 10.39 -2.13 -1.54
CA ILE A 15 10.88 -3.45 -1.92
C ILE A 15 12.41 -3.46 -1.80
N GLY A 16 13.09 -2.46 -2.37
CA GLY A 16 14.54 -2.30 -2.27
C GLY A 16 15.02 -2.20 -0.82
N PHE A 17 14.27 -1.49 0.04
CA PHE A 17 14.58 -1.40 1.48
C PHE A 17 14.49 -2.76 2.18
N ILE A 18 13.41 -3.51 1.97
CA ILE A 18 13.22 -4.84 2.57
C ILE A 18 14.27 -5.83 2.08
N VAL A 19 14.60 -5.80 0.79
CA VAL A 19 15.66 -6.62 0.20
C VAL A 19 17.01 -6.28 0.84
N CYS A 20 17.34 -5.00 0.99
CA CYS A 20 18.58 -4.55 1.62
C CYS A 20 18.70 -5.02 3.08
N ILE A 21 17.61 -4.94 3.85
CA ILE A 21 17.57 -5.44 5.23
C ILE A 21 17.78 -6.95 5.24
N THR A 22 17.08 -7.69 4.38
CA THR A 22 17.19 -9.16 4.28
C THR A 22 18.63 -9.58 3.96
N PHE A 23 19.29 -8.88 3.03
CA PHE A 23 20.70 -9.11 2.70
C PHE A 23 21.64 -8.77 3.86
N THR A 24 21.37 -7.68 4.58
CA THR A 24 22.17 -7.30 5.76
C THR A 24 22.10 -8.38 6.82
N PHE A 25 20.90 -8.89 7.10
CA PHE A 25 20.74 -10.04 8.00
C PHE A 25 21.47 -11.26 7.46
N ALA A 26 21.29 -11.64 6.20
CA ALA A 26 21.99 -12.78 5.61
C ALA A 26 23.53 -12.67 5.75
N ALA A 27 24.09 -11.47 5.60
CA ALA A 27 25.52 -11.22 5.80
C ALA A 27 25.95 -11.36 7.27
N ILE A 28 25.18 -10.80 8.22
CA ILE A 28 25.44 -10.97 9.66
C ILE A 28 25.41 -12.46 10.04
N LEU A 29 24.46 -13.19 9.49
CA LEU A 29 24.25 -14.62 9.74
C LEU A 29 25.42 -15.45 9.21
N ALA A 30 25.87 -15.19 7.98
CA ALA A 30 27.03 -15.85 7.40
C ALA A 30 28.31 -15.70 8.25
N LEU A 31 28.42 -14.62 9.04
CA LEU A 31 29.56 -14.35 9.91
C LEU A 31 29.47 -14.99 11.31
N THR A 32 28.28 -15.45 11.74
CA THR A 32 28.04 -15.94 13.11
C THR A 32 27.81 -17.45 13.23
N LEU A 33 27.84 -18.19 12.13
CA LEU A 33 27.42 -19.60 12.07
C LEU A 33 28.58 -20.61 12.21
N ASP A 34 28.90 -20.99 13.45
CA ASP A 34 29.69 -22.21 13.75
C ASP A 34 28.87 -23.31 14.48
N ASN A 35 27.62 -23.02 14.87
CA ASN A 35 26.77 -23.95 15.63
C ASN A 35 25.40 -24.20 14.99
N PRO A 36 24.89 -25.45 14.96
CA PRO A 36 23.61 -25.79 14.33
C PRO A 36 22.39 -25.17 15.03
N LYS A 37 22.50 -24.83 16.32
CA LYS A 37 21.45 -24.10 17.05
C LYS A 37 21.36 -22.63 16.63
N ILE A 38 22.47 -22.03 16.20
CA ILE A 38 22.49 -20.64 15.71
C ILE A 38 21.79 -20.56 14.35
N LEU A 39 21.88 -21.61 13.53
CA LEU A 39 21.12 -21.74 12.26
C LEU A 39 19.60 -21.79 12.46
N LEU A 40 19.13 -22.29 13.61
CA LEU A 40 17.71 -22.25 13.97
C LEU A 40 17.30 -20.85 14.42
N LEU A 41 18.16 -20.17 15.18
CA LEU A 41 17.93 -18.81 15.66
C LEU A 41 17.88 -17.80 14.51
N GLU A 42 18.71 -18.01 13.49
CA GLU A 42 18.77 -17.23 12.25
C GLU A 42 17.40 -16.91 11.67
N LYS A 43 16.61 -17.96 11.41
CA LYS A 43 15.33 -17.81 10.74
C LYS A 43 14.30 -17.10 11.62
N SER A 44 14.42 -17.24 12.93
CA SER A 44 13.59 -16.53 13.91
C SER A 44 14.01 -15.07 14.08
N LEU A 45 15.29 -14.76 13.85
CA LEU A 45 15.81 -13.40 13.98
C LEU A 45 15.35 -12.54 12.80
N ILE A 46 15.32 -13.10 11.59
CA ILE A 46 14.77 -12.41 10.41
C ILE A 46 13.28 -12.12 10.62
N THR A 47 12.49 -13.09 11.07
CA THR A 47 11.06 -12.89 11.31
C THR A 47 10.80 -11.91 12.45
N GLY A 48 11.57 -11.98 13.54
CA GLY A 48 11.52 -11.01 14.63
C GLY A 48 11.87 -9.59 14.19
N ALA A 49 12.91 -9.43 13.36
CA ALA A 49 13.27 -8.13 12.79
C ALA A 49 12.16 -7.57 11.88
N LEU A 50 11.55 -8.42 11.04
CA LEU A 50 10.38 -8.03 10.25
C LEU A 50 9.22 -7.60 11.16
N ALA A 51 8.93 -8.35 12.23
CA ALA A 51 7.89 -7.99 13.18
C ALA A 51 8.10 -6.60 13.78
N ILE A 52 9.35 -6.27 14.15
CA ILE A 52 9.73 -4.94 14.66
C ILE A 52 9.56 -3.87 13.58
N ILE A 53 9.99 -4.11 12.34
CA ILE A 53 9.85 -3.14 11.24
C ILE A 53 8.37 -2.85 10.96
N PHE A 54 7.54 -3.89 10.86
CA PHE A 54 6.09 -3.74 10.68
C PHE A 54 5.46 -3.04 11.89
N GLY A 55 5.89 -3.37 13.12
CA GLY A 55 5.41 -2.76 14.35
C GLY A 55 5.76 -1.28 14.48
N ILE A 56 7.00 -0.89 14.22
CA ILE A 56 7.45 0.52 14.22
C ILE A 56 6.64 1.32 13.18
N THR A 57 6.39 0.71 12.03
CA THR A 57 5.63 1.35 10.95
C THR A 57 4.13 1.47 11.26
N LEU A 58 3.62 0.63 12.18
CA LEU A 58 2.25 0.72 12.66
C LEU A 58 2.03 1.95 13.54
N ILE A 59 3.07 2.41 14.26
CA ILE A 59 2.98 3.59 15.11
C ILE A 59 2.81 4.82 14.19
N PRO A 60 1.66 5.51 14.25
CA PRO A 60 1.47 6.72 13.47
C PRO A 60 2.29 7.84 14.14
N PHE A 61 3.58 7.94 13.81
CA PHE A 61 4.43 9.05 14.22
C PHE A 61 3.92 10.34 13.55
N ARG A 62 2.98 11.01 14.22
CA ARG A 62 2.64 12.42 13.94
C ARG A 62 3.74 13.27 14.55
N CYS A 63 4.88 13.38 13.85
CA CYS A 63 5.91 14.33 14.26
C CYS A 63 5.29 15.74 14.16
N GLY A 64 5.29 16.48 15.28
CA GLY A 64 4.50 17.71 15.49
C GLY A 64 4.76 18.90 14.57
N LEU A 65 5.57 18.75 13.52
CA LEU A 65 5.65 19.69 12.41
C LEU A 65 4.79 19.14 11.27
N GLY A 66 3.59 19.69 11.10
CA GLY A 66 2.45 19.19 10.30
C GLY A 66 2.64 18.95 8.80
N GLN A 67 3.83 18.57 8.32
CA GLN A 67 4.10 18.27 6.91
C GLN A 67 4.59 16.83 6.66
N TYR A 68 4.92 16.02 7.68
CA TYR A 68 5.41 14.64 7.49
C TYR A 68 4.44 13.60 8.07
N ARG A 69 3.46 13.15 7.27
CA ARG A 69 2.59 11.99 7.58
C ARG A 69 3.30 10.71 7.15
N TRP A 70 3.93 10.01 8.11
CA TRP A 70 4.42 8.65 7.87
C TRP A 70 3.24 7.73 7.55
N ARG A 71 3.30 7.07 6.39
CA ARG A 71 2.27 6.13 5.92
C ARG A 71 2.70 4.69 6.22
N PRO A 72 1.75 3.77 6.50
CA PRO A 72 2.07 2.37 6.74
C PRO A 72 2.80 1.74 5.53
N ILE A 73 3.72 0.80 5.77
CA ILE A 73 4.53 0.14 4.71
C ILE A 73 3.64 -0.47 3.62
N VAL A 74 2.49 -1.02 4.02
CA VAL A 74 1.51 -1.62 3.11
C VAL A 74 0.99 -0.61 2.08
N TYR A 75 0.91 0.68 2.40
CA TYR A 75 0.54 1.73 1.43
C TYR A 75 1.53 1.77 0.26
N TYR A 76 2.83 1.70 0.56
CA TYR A 76 3.86 1.69 -0.47
C TYR A 76 3.89 0.36 -1.25
N PHE A 77 3.61 -0.76 -0.59
CA PHE A 77 3.44 -2.03 -1.28
C PHE A 77 2.28 -2.01 -2.27
N TYR A 78 1.13 -1.41 -1.92
CA TYR A 78 0.02 -1.29 -2.86
C TYR A 78 0.39 -0.46 -4.08
N HIS A 79 1.11 0.65 -3.86
CA HIS A 79 1.61 1.50 -4.92
C HIS A 79 2.54 0.74 -5.89
N ASP A 80 3.39 -0.14 -5.37
CA ASP A 80 4.38 -0.86 -6.18
C ASP A 80 3.83 -2.15 -6.82
N LEU A 81 2.83 -2.80 -6.21
CA LEU A 81 2.27 -4.08 -6.67
C LEU A 81 1.09 -3.92 -7.64
N VAL A 82 0.31 -2.85 -7.51
CA VAL A 82 -0.87 -2.62 -8.35
C VAL A 82 -0.79 -1.20 -8.89
N PRO A 83 -0.15 -0.98 -10.05
CA PRO A 83 -0.16 0.32 -10.70
C PRO A 83 -1.55 0.55 -11.30
N VAL A 84 -2.50 0.98 -10.48
CA VAL A 84 -3.86 1.27 -10.96
C VAL A 84 -3.85 2.59 -11.72
N SER A 85 -4.35 2.56 -12.96
CA SER A 85 -4.52 3.75 -13.79
C SER A 85 -5.81 4.50 -13.42
N ARG A 86 -5.85 5.81 -13.70
CA ARG A 86 -7.03 6.67 -13.44
C ARG A 86 -8.30 6.15 -14.11
N THR A 87 -8.17 5.54 -15.28
CA THR A 87 -9.28 5.03 -16.09
C THR A 87 -9.94 3.78 -15.50
N GLU A 88 -9.20 2.93 -14.78
CA GLU A 88 -9.77 1.73 -14.14
C GLU A 88 -10.67 2.05 -12.93
N PHE A 89 -10.43 3.16 -12.24
CA PHE A 89 -11.26 3.63 -11.13
C PHE A 89 -12.42 4.52 -11.56
N GLY A 90 -12.49 4.94 -12.83
CA GLY A 90 -13.56 5.79 -13.35
C GLY A 90 -13.62 7.18 -12.71
N LEU A 91 -12.51 7.69 -12.15
CA LEU A 91 -12.42 9.07 -11.69
C LEU A 91 -12.36 10.02 -12.89
N LEU A 92 -13.08 11.14 -12.79
CA LEU A 92 -13.11 12.19 -13.81
C LEU A 92 -11.75 12.91 -13.87
N ASP A 93 -11.21 13.16 -15.07
CA ASP A 93 -9.92 13.86 -15.26
C ASP A 93 -9.88 15.23 -14.56
N SER A 94 -11.02 15.92 -14.47
CA SER A 94 -11.15 17.25 -13.86
C SER A 94 -10.93 17.28 -12.34
N MET A 95 -10.80 16.13 -11.67
CA MET A 95 -10.54 16.10 -10.22
C MET A 95 -9.05 16.30 -9.87
N PHE A 96 -8.17 16.19 -10.87
CA PHE A 96 -6.72 16.30 -10.71
C PHE A 96 -6.10 17.41 -11.59
N ASP A 97 -6.92 18.33 -12.11
CA ASP A 97 -6.46 19.54 -12.81
C ASP A 97 -5.76 20.48 -11.82
N ASP A 98 -4.46 20.26 -11.69
CA ASP A 98 -3.51 21.29 -11.29
C ASP A 98 -2.92 21.81 -12.61
N ASP A 99 -3.48 22.96 -13.06
CA ASP A 99 -3.24 23.62 -14.35
C ASP A 99 -1.77 24.00 -14.58
N GLN A 100 -0.90 23.05 -14.94
CA GLN A 100 0.43 23.40 -15.47
C GLN A 100 1.17 22.36 -16.33
N TYR A 101 0.69 21.13 -16.50
CA TYR A 101 1.47 20.08 -17.18
C TYR A 101 0.79 19.42 -18.40
N THR A 102 -0.42 19.85 -18.77
CA THR A 102 -1.22 19.14 -19.78
C THR A 102 -0.92 19.56 -21.22
N GLU A 103 -0.43 20.77 -21.49
CA GLU A 103 -0.35 21.30 -22.87
C GLU A 103 0.81 20.76 -23.76
N LEU A 104 1.73 19.94 -23.25
CA LEU A 104 2.85 19.42 -24.05
C LEU A 104 2.78 17.92 -24.39
N ARG A 105 1.71 17.21 -24.02
CA ARG A 105 1.71 15.73 -24.00
C ARG A 105 0.98 15.04 -25.16
N ASP A 106 0.50 15.77 -26.17
CA ASP A 106 -0.55 15.22 -27.06
C ASP A 106 -0.13 14.75 -28.46
N GLU A 107 1.15 14.47 -28.73
CA GLU A 107 1.54 13.95 -30.06
C GLU A 107 2.25 12.59 -30.10
N ASN A 108 2.63 11.97 -28.98
CA ASN A 108 3.40 10.71 -29.02
C ASN A 108 3.18 9.77 -27.84
N ARG A 109 1.99 9.15 -27.70
CA ARG A 109 1.78 8.11 -26.68
C ARG A 109 1.21 6.80 -27.21
N LYS A 110 2.09 6.01 -27.85
CA LYS A 110 2.11 4.55 -27.65
C LYS A 110 3.00 4.27 -26.43
N GLN A 111 2.42 4.21 -25.23
CA GLN A 111 2.95 3.39 -24.13
C GLN A 111 1.87 3.25 -23.06
N ASP A 112 1.33 2.04 -22.98
CA ASP A 112 0.25 1.55 -22.11
C ASP A 112 0.67 1.39 -20.63
N VAL A 113 1.58 2.25 -20.17
CA VAL A 113 2.13 2.22 -18.81
C VAL A 113 1.75 3.54 -18.12
N PRO A 114 0.99 3.49 -17.00
CA PRO A 114 0.68 4.66 -16.19
C PRO A 114 1.96 5.35 -15.72
N ASP A 115 1.97 6.68 -15.74
CA ASP A 115 3.11 7.45 -15.23
C ASP A 115 3.22 7.23 -13.71
N PRO A 116 4.39 6.88 -13.14
CA PRO A 116 4.55 6.66 -11.70
C PRO A 116 4.04 7.83 -10.83
N LYS A 117 4.08 9.06 -11.36
CA LYS A 117 3.57 10.25 -10.67
C LYS A 117 2.04 10.28 -10.59
N GLU A 118 1.37 9.78 -11.63
CA GLU A 118 -0.08 9.74 -11.74
C GLU A 118 -0.67 8.70 -10.77
N VAL A 119 -0.06 7.51 -10.70
CA VAL A 119 -0.42 6.46 -9.73
C VAL A 119 -0.28 6.98 -8.30
N ALA A 120 0.83 7.65 -7.98
CA ALA A 120 1.06 8.22 -6.66
C ALA A 120 -0.01 9.24 -6.24
N GLN A 121 -0.49 10.07 -7.17
CA GLN A 121 -1.54 11.06 -6.91
C GLN A 121 -2.89 10.40 -6.62
N VAL A 122 -3.27 9.37 -7.39
CA VAL A 122 -4.52 8.62 -7.17
C VAL A 122 -4.53 7.98 -5.79
N TYR A 123 -3.45 7.26 -5.44
CA TYR A 123 -3.33 6.66 -4.10
C TYR A 123 -3.26 7.71 -2.99
N ALA A 124 -2.65 8.87 -3.24
CA ALA A 124 -2.63 9.96 -2.28
C ALA A 124 -4.03 10.51 -2.01
N TRP A 125 -4.84 10.71 -3.05
CA TRP A 125 -6.22 11.16 -2.96
C TRP A 125 -7.12 10.14 -2.26
N ILE A 126 -7.04 8.86 -2.66
CA ILE A 126 -7.79 7.76 -2.02
C ILE A 126 -7.45 7.69 -0.54
N TYR A 127 -6.18 7.81 -0.18
CA TYR A 127 -5.76 7.78 1.21
C TYR A 127 -6.28 8.97 2.02
N ASP A 128 -6.47 10.14 1.41
CA ASP A 128 -6.95 11.31 2.14
C ASP A 128 -8.48 11.31 2.27
N HIS A 129 -9.19 10.99 1.19
CA HIS A 129 -10.66 11.01 1.15
C HIS A 129 -11.30 9.74 1.73
N CYS A 130 -10.66 8.57 1.61
CA CYS A 130 -11.20 7.31 2.14
C CYS A 130 -10.54 6.95 3.49
N SER A 131 -11.25 7.18 4.59
CA SER A 131 -10.81 6.75 5.93
C SER A 131 -10.73 5.23 6.06
N SER A 132 -11.63 4.48 5.41
CA SER A 132 -11.62 3.01 5.40
C SER A 132 -10.30 2.48 4.85
N PHE A 133 -9.86 2.99 3.70
CA PHE A 133 -8.59 2.57 3.07
C PHE A 133 -7.38 2.76 4.01
N ARG A 134 -7.35 3.86 4.77
CA ARG A 134 -6.30 4.08 5.78
C ARG A 134 -6.32 3.01 6.85
N ILE A 135 -7.50 2.73 7.40
CA ILE A 135 -7.70 1.70 8.43
C ILE A 135 -7.28 0.34 7.88
N SER A 136 -7.62 0.00 6.63
CA SER A 136 -7.19 -1.26 6.00
C SER A 136 -5.68 -1.36 5.94
N CYS A 137 -4.97 -0.31 5.51
CA CYS A 137 -3.51 -0.34 5.47
C CYS A 137 -2.89 -0.56 6.87
N TYR A 138 -3.47 0.04 7.91
CA TYR A 138 -3.04 -0.22 9.30
C TYR A 138 -3.36 -1.64 9.74
N LEU A 139 -4.57 -2.15 9.48
CA LEU A 139 -4.96 -3.51 9.82
C LEU A 139 -4.06 -4.54 9.14
N MET A 140 -3.77 -4.38 7.85
CA MET A 140 -2.85 -5.27 7.13
C MET A 140 -1.46 -5.27 7.76
N THR A 141 -0.91 -4.09 8.00
CA THR A 141 0.41 -3.95 8.63
C THR A 141 0.42 -4.58 10.02
N GLY A 142 -0.67 -4.42 10.78
CA GLY A 142 -0.84 -4.98 12.11
C GLY A 142 -0.98 -6.50 12.11
N VAL A 143 -1.74 -7.08 11.18
CA VAL A 143 -1.89 -8.53 11.03
C VAL A 143 -0.53 -9.18 10.76
N TRP A 144 0.28 -8.59 9.89
CA TRP A 144 1.63 -9.09 9.62
C TRP A 144 2.58 -8.91 10.81
N ALA A 145 2.55 -7.75 11.49
CA ALA A 145 3.34 -7.52 12.69
C ALA A 145 3.03 -8.56 13.78
N VAL A 146 1.74 -8.76 14.08
CA VAL A 146 1.28 -9.72 15.09
C VAL A 146 1.61 -11.15 14.68
N GLY A 147 1.39 -11.52 13.41
CA GLY A 147 1.72 -12.84 12.88
C GLY A 147 3.20 -13.18 13.08
N PHE A 148 4.10 -12.28 12.68
CA PHE A 148 5.53 -12.48 12.87
C PHE A 148 5.96 -12.45 14.35
N CYS A 149 5.34 -11.62 15.18
CA CYS A 149 5.56 -11.65 16.63
C CYS A 149 5.19 -13.01 17.24
N ILE A 150 4.00 -13.53 16.91
CA ILE A 150 3.54 -14.84 17.40
C ILE A 150 4.51 -15.93 16.96
N GLU A 151 4.96 -15.89 15.70
CA GLU A 151 5.92 -16.86 15.18
C GLU A 151 7.24 -16.85 15.94
N CYS A 152 7.78 -15.65 16.21
CA CYS A 152 9.00 -15.48 16.98
C CYS A 152 8.85 -16.01 18.42
N ILE A 153 7.70 -15.76 19.05
CA ILE A 153 7.39 -16.26 20.40
C ILE A 153 7.28 -17.80 20.39
N VAL A 154 6.59 -18.39 19.43
CA VAL A 154 6.45 -19.85 19.30
C VAL A 154 7.81 -20.51 19.12
N ARG A 155 8.67 -19.96 18.26
CA ARG A 155 10.04 -20.48 18.07
C ARG A 155 10.89 -20.34 19.32
N TYR A 156 10.80 -19.22 20.03
CA TYR A 156 11.49 -19.03 21.29
C TYR A 156 11.07 -20.11 22.33
N ILE A 157 9.77 -20.37 22.46
CA ILE A 157 9.24 -21.41 23.35
C ILE A 157 9.78 -22.79 22.96
N LEU A 158 9.75 -23.14 21.66
CA LEU A 158 10.27 -24.44 21.18
C LEU A 158 11.76 -24.64 21.52
N ILE A 159 12.57 -23.60 21.43
CA ILE A 159 14.00 -23.65 21.78
C ILE A 159 14.17 -23.81 23.30
N ALA A 160 13.35 -23.13 24.09
CA ALA A 160 13.39 -23.21 25.55
C ALA A 160 12.91 -24.57 26.09
N SER A 161 12.02 -25.27 25.39
CA SER A 161 11.43 -26.55 25.83
C SER A 161 12.34 -27.78 25.69
N HIS A 162 13.66 -27.61 25.51
CA HIS A 162 14.64 -28.72 25.45
C HIS A 162 14.38 -29.78 24.36
N PHE A 163 13.62 -29.48 23.31
CA PHE A 163 13.43 -30.38 22.16
C PHE A 163 14.74 -30.62 21.41
N THR A 164 14.81 -31.75 20.69
CA THR A 164 15.96 -32.03 19.82
C THR A 164 16.02 -31.02 18.67
N VAL A 165 17.22 -30.76 18.14
CA VAL A 165 17.45 -29.78 17.06
C VAL A 165 16.54 -30.05 15.84
N ASN A 166 16.33 -31.32 15.51
CA ASN A 166 15.50 -31.72 14.37
C ASN A 166 14.00 -31.47 14.61
N GLU A 167 13.52 -31.70 15.82
CA GLU A 167 12.13 -31.43 16.19
C GLU A 167 11.85 -29.92 16.19
N VAL A 168 12.74 -29.12 16.80
CA VAL A 168 12.61 -27.65 16.78
C VAL A 168 12.58 -27.12 15.35
N PHE A 169 13.42 -27.66 14.47
CA PHE A 169 13.42 -27.30 13.06
C PHE A 169 12.09 -27.63 12.37
N LEU A 170 11.57 -28.84 12.58
CA LEU A 170 10.35 -29.30 11.95
C LEU A 170 9.14 -28.51 12.45
N TYR A 171 8.95 -28.41 13.76
CA TYR A 171 7.86 -27.64 14.36
C TYR A 171 7.93 -26.15 14.02
N GLY A 172 9.14 -25.57 14.01
CA GLY A 172 9.35 -24.17 13.65
C GLY A 172 9.05 -23.85 12.18
N LYS A 173 9.11 -24.85 11.28
CA LYS A 173 8.66 -24.71 9.89
C LYS A 173 7.15 -24.85 9.78
N ILE A 174 6.58 -25.85 10.44
CA ILE A 174 5.13 -26.10 10.42
C ILE A 174 4.38 -24.89 11.01
N SER A 175 4.82 -24.38 12.16
CA SER A 175 4.23 -23.19 12.78
C SER A 175 4.31 -21.97 11.88
N PHE A 176 5.45 -21.73 11.24
CA PHE A 176 5.64 -20.63 10.29
C PHE A 176 4.66 -20.75 9.11
N ILE A 177 4.53 -21.92 8.48
CA ILE A 177 3.62 -22.13 7.35
C ILE A 177 2.16 -21.87 7.77
N ILE A 178 1.75 -22.38 8.94
CA ILE A 178 0.38 -22.17 9.45
C ILE A 178 0.11 -20.68 9.66
N ILE A 179 1.03 -19.95 10.30
CA ILE A 179 0.89 -18.51 10.55
C ILE A 179 0.81 -17.74 9.23
N ILE A 180 1.65 -18.06 8.25
CA ILE A 180 1.60 -17.43 6.93
C ILE A 180 0.26 -17.65 6.24
N ILE A 181 -0.28 -18.87 6.27
CA ILE A 181 -1.59 -19.18 5.68
C ILE A 181 -2.70 -18.37 6.38
N ILE A 182 -2.70 -18.32 7.71
CA ILE A 182 -3.67 -17.54 8.48
C ILE A 182 -3.55 -16.03 8.16
N CYS A 183 -2.35 -15.47 8.16
CA CYS A 183 -2.13 -14.06 7.83
C CYS A 183 -2.54 -13.74 6.39
N ALA A 184 -2.19 -14.59 5.42
CA ALA A 184 -2.53 -14.41 4.02
C ALA A 184 -4.04 -14.50 3.77
N THR A 185 -4.73 -15.45 4.40
CA THR A 185 -6.19 -15.58 4.29
C THR A 185 -6.90 -14.38 4.92
N LEU A 186 -6.48 -13.94 6.11
CA LEU A 186 -7.01 -12.73 6.73
C LEU A 186 -6.78 -11.51 5.84
N GLN A 187 -5.60 -11.39 5.22
CA GLN A 187 -5.29 -10.33 4.28
C GLN A 187 -6.23 -10.37 3.07
N ILE A 188 -6.42 -11.52 2.42
CA ILE A 188 -7.33 -11.63 1.27
C ILE A 188 -8.76 -11.23 1.67
N CYS A 189 -9.24 -11.72 2.81
CA CYS A 189 -10.55 -11.37 3.34
C CYS A 189 -10.69 -9.86 3.58
N CYS A 190 -9.69 -9.22 4.21
CA CYS A 190 -9.67 -7.79 4.43
C CYS A 190 -9.67 -7.01 3.11
N VAL A 191 -8.90 -7.42 2.10
CA VAL A 191 -8.90 -6.76 0.77
C VAL A 191 -10.25 -6.86 0.10
N VAL A 192 -10.87 -8.04 0.10
CA VAL A 192 -12.16 -8.26 -0.56
C VAL A 192 -13.26 -7.45 0.12
N TYR A 193 -13.28 -7.41 1.45
CA TYR A 193 -14.23 -6.62 2.22
C TYR A 193 -14.09 -5.13 1.93
N GLU A 194 -12.87 -4.62 1.94
CA GLU A 194 -12.58 -3.20 1.73
C GLU A 194 -12.86 -2.78 0.28
N ARG A 195 -12.51 -3.62 -0.70
CA ARG A 195 -12.84 -3.34 -2.11
C ARG A 195 -14.34 -3.17 -2.30
N LYS A 196 -15.15 -4.01 -1.66
CA LYS A 196 -16.61 -3.89 -1.70
C LYS A 196 -17.10 -2.59 -1.08
N HIS A 197 -16.52 -2.18 0.05
CA HIS A 197 -16.88 -0.94 0.74
C HIS A 197 -16.46 0.31 -0.06
N ILE A 198 -15.25 0.32 -0.63
CA ILE A 198 -14.73 1.42 -1.44
C ILE A 198 -15.58 1.61 -2.70
N LEU A 199 -15.94 0.54 -3.40
CA LEU A 199 -16.80 0.63 -4.59
C LEU A 199 -18.17 1.23 -4.26
N ALA A 200 -18.81 0.78 -3.17
CA ALA A 200 -20.09 1.34 -2.74
C ALA A 200 -19.98 2.84 -2.38
N HIS A 201 -18.86 3.26 -1.77
CA HIS A 201 -18.64 4.67 -1.43
C HIS A 201 -18.41 5.54 -2.68
N ILE A 202 -17.67 5.03 -3.67
CA ILE A 202 -17.45 5.73 -4.95
C ILE A 202 -18.77 5.86 -5.71
N GLU A 203 -19.60 4.83 -5.74
CA GLU A 203 -20.92 4.89 -6.38
C GLU A 203 -21.80 5.97 -5.73
N HIS A 204 -21.82 6.04 -4.39
CA HIS A 204 -22.56 7.07 -3.67
C HIS A 204 -22.05 8.48 -3.99
N TRP A 205 -20.73 8.68 -3.91
CA TRP A 205 -20.10 9.96 -4.24
C TRP A 205 -20.39 10.38 -5.69
N LYS A 206 -20.37 9.43 -6.63
CA LYS A 206 -20.68 9.66 -8.05
C LYS A 206 -22.13 10.12 -8.22
N MET A 207 -23.08 9.51 -7.51
CA MET A 207 -24.48 9.92 -7.55
C MET A 207 -24.67 11.35 -7.02
N GLU A 208 -24.00 11.73 -5.93
CA GLU A 208 -24.13 13.08 -5.35
C GLU A 208 -23.52 14.17 -6.23
N ASN A 209 -22.38 13.91 -6.88
CA ASN A 209 -21.63 14.93 -7.61
C ASN A 209 -21.99 15.02 -9.10
N LEU A 210 -22.41 13.91 -9.74
CA LEU A 210 -22.87 13.93 -11.14
C LEU A 210 -24.37 14.21 -11.30
N SER A 211 -25.15 14.20 -10.21
CA SER A 211 -26.59 14.51 -10.26
C SER A 211 -26.91 16.00 -10.17
N VAL A 212 -25.93 16.90 -10.08
CA VAL A 212 -26.17 18.34 -10.31
C VAL A 212 -26.62 18.50 -11.76
N PRO A 213 -27.90 18.77 -12.04
CA PRO A 213 -28.33 19.02 -13.39
C PRO A 213 -27.57 20.25 -13.88
N GLN A 214 -26.99 20.19 -15.07
CA GLN A 214 -26.62 21.41 -15.79
C GLN A 214 -27.90 22.22 -16.04
N SER A 215 -28.30 23.01 -15.06
CA SER A 215 -29.24 24.09 -15.24
C SER A 215 -28.48 25.18 -15.98
N HIS A 216 -28.50 25.08 -17.32
CA HIS A 216 -28.20 26.23 -18.16
C HIS A 216 -29.10 27.39 -17.71
N PRO A 217 -28.52 28.52 -17.27
CA PRO A 217 -29.31 29.73 -17.09
C PRO A 217 -29.74 30.23 -18.48
N SER A 218 -31.03 30.46 -18.60
CA SER A 218 -31.75 30.98 -19.77
C SER A 218 -31.10 32.20 -20.42
N LEU A 219 -31.04 32.22 -21.76
CA LEU A 219 -31.01 33.47 -22.52
C LEU A 219 -32.33 33.67 -23.28
N SER A 220 -33.16 34.50 -22.65
CA SER A 220 -34.16 35.44 -23.19
C SER A 220 -34.60 35.36 -24.67
N THR A 221 -35.90 35.11 -24.83
CA THR A 221 -36.89 35.84 -25.65
C THR A 221 -36.44 37.23 -26.15
N ILE A 222 -36.55 37.55 -27.45
CA ILE A 222 -37.32 38.70 -28.04
C ILE A 222 -37.59 38.42 -29.57
N PRO A 223 -38.38 39.21 -30.36
CA PRO A 223 -39.62 38.74 -30.99
C PRO A 223 -39.68 38.87 -32.54
N THR A 224 -40.76 38.34 -33.11
CA THR A 224 -41.50 38.72 -34.33
C THR A 224 -40.85 39.67 -35.36
N GLN A 225 -40.70 39.20 -36.61
CA GLN A 225 -41.04 40.02 -37.78
C GLN A 225 -41.83 39.24 -38.83
N VAL A 226 -42.90 39.90 -39.27
CA VAL A 226 -43.84 39.62 -40.34
C VAL A 226 -43.20 39.97 -41.69
N THR A 227 -43.24 39.09 -42.69
CA THR A 227 -43.67 39.39 -44.10
C THR A 227 -43.52 38.16 -45.01
N GLY A 228 -44.53 37.91 -45.85
CA GLY A 228 -44.35 37.35 -47.21
C GLY A 228 -45.09 36.04 -47.54
N GLU A 229 -45.97 36.14 -48.56
CA GLU A 229 -46.39 35.09 -49.52
C GLU A 229 -47.45 34.08 -48.99
N GLU A 230 -48.62 33.85 -49.60
CA GLU A 230 -49.18 34.11 -50.94
C GLU A 230 -50.68 34.49 -50.86
#